data_AF-A0A3S1UVX1-F1
#
_entry.id   AF-A0A3S1UVX1-F1
#
_cell.length_a   1.000
_cell.length_b   1.000
_cell.length_c   1.000
_cell.angle_alpha   90.00
_cell.angle_beta   90.00
_cell.angle_gamma   90.00
#
_symmetry.space_group_name_H-M   'P 1'
#
loop_
_entity.id
_entity.type
_entity.pdbx_description
1 polymer ?
#
loop_
_entity_poly.entity_id
_entity_poly.type
_entity_poly.pdbx_seq_one_letter_code
_entity_poly.pdbx_strand_id
1 'polypeptide(L)' 'MKSLMLLVLAGCLTAAVDARADDADFLRSFQGSFAGNGTLKVSASAPTVNISCTFKSGASSTSLSLDGQCRGLILMTR' A
#
# COMPACT_ATOMS: atom_id res chain seq x y z
N MET A 1 -17.27 -28.39 36.76
CA MET A 1 -17.18 -28.32 35.27
C MET A 1 -17.27 -26.89 34.73
N LYS A 2 -18.19 -26.04 35.21
CA LYS A 2 -18.35 -24.65 34.71
C LYS A 2 -17.15 -23.72 34.96
N SER A 3 -16.48 -23.84 36.11
CA SER A 3 -15.26 -23.05 36.41
C SER A 3 -14.05 -23.44 35.54
N LEU A 4 -13.96 -24.69 35.10
CA LEU A 4 -12.86 -25.13 34.22
C LEU A 4 -13.01 -24.51 32.82
N MET A 5 -14.24 -24.44 32.31
CA MET A 5 -14.53 -23.78 31.02
C MET A 5 -14.23 -22.28 31.05
N LEU A 6 -14.53 -21.59 32.15
CA LEU A 6 -14.26 -20.16 32.31
C LEU A 6 -12.75 -19.86 32.32
N LEU A 7 -11.94 -20.73 32.94
CA LEU A 7 -10.48 -20.60 32.95
C LEU A 7 -9.85 -20.84 31.58
N VAL A 8 -10.35 -21.82 30.82
CA VAL A 8 -9.87 -22.10 29.46
C VAL A 8 -10.20 -20.94 28.51
N LEU A 9 -11.41 -20.38 28.61
CA LEU A 9 -11.81 -19.24 27.78
C LEU A 9 -10.96 -18.00 28.06
N ALA A 10 -10.70 -17.70 29.35
CA ALA A 10 -9.85 -16.58 29.75
C ALA A 10 -8.39 -16.73 29.28
N GLY A 11 -7.85 -17.96 29.29
CA GLY A 11 -6.50 -18.25 28.79
C GLY A 11 -6.33 -18.03 27.28
N CYS A 12 -7.37 -18.29 26.48
CA CYS A 12 -7.32 -18.06 25.03
C CYS A 12 -7.27 -16.57 24.66
N LEU A 13 -7.89 -15.68 25.46
CA LEU A 13 -7.86 -14.23 25.21
C LEU A 13 -6.48 -13.62 25.50
N THR A 14 -5.71 -14.19 26.42
CA THR A 14 -4.35 -13.72 26.75
C THR A 14 -3.26 -14.26 25.82
N ALA A 15 -3.58 -15.26 25.00
CA ALA A 15 -2.66 -15.88 24.04
C ALA A 15 -2.78 -15.28 22.62
N ALA A 16 -3.49 -14.16 22.45
CA ALA A 16 -3.52 -13.42 21.21
C ALA A 16 -2.13 -12.82 20.95
N VAL A 17 -1.27 -13.60 20.30
CA VAL A 17 -0.04 -13.11 19.70
C VAL A 17 -0.46 -12.15 18.60
N ASP A 18 -0.06 -10.88 18.71
CA ASP A 18 -0.21 -9.91 17.62
C ASP A 18 0.37 -10.54 16.36
N ALA A 19 -0.47 -10.79 15.35
CA ALA A 19 -0.02 -11.10 14.00
C ALA A 19 0.61 -9.81 13.46
N ARG A 20 1.86 -9.56 13.86
CA ARG A 20 2.67 -8.46 13.34
C ARG A 20 2.89 -8.77 11.87
N ALA A 21 2.18 -8.05 10.99
CA ALA A 21 2.51 -8.02 9.58
C ALA A 21 3.89 -7.37 9.47
N ASP A 22 4.94 -8.19 9.47
CA ASP A 22 6.30 -7.75 9.21
C ASP A 22 6.45 -7.59 7.69
N ASP A 23 5.85 -6.52 7.18
CA ASP A 23 5.90 -6.18 5.75
C ASP A 23 7.22 -5.49 5.39
N ALA A 24 8.21 -5.48 6.29
CA ALA A 24 9.44 -4.75 6.09
C ALA A 24 10.21 -5.24 4.85
N ASP A 25 10.32 -6.55 4.64
CA ASP A 25 10.92 -7.12 3.42
C ASP A 25 10.11 -6.80 2.16
N PHE A 26 8.78 -6.88 2.27
CA PHE A 26 7.88 -6.55 1.19
C PHE A 26 8.03 -5.08 0.77
N LEU A 27 8.01 -4.14 1.71
CA LEU A 27 8.21 -2.72 1.45
C LEU A 27 9.60 -2.44 0.89
N ARG A 28 10.65 -3.09 1.42
CA ARG A 28 12.02 -2.98 0.89
C ARG A 28 12.13 -3.45 -0.56
N SER A 29 11.31 -4.41 -1.00
CA SER A 29 11.32 -4.86 -2.40
C SER A 29 10.91 -3.76 -3.39
N PHE A 30 10.23 -2.71 -2.94
CA PHE A 30 9.87 -1.55 -3.76
C PHE A 30 10.95 -0.47 -3.80
N GLN A 31 12.10 -0.61 -3.14
CA GLN A 31 13.17 0.40 -3.25
C GLN A 31 13.81 0.39 -4.65
N GLY A 32 14.07 1.59 -5.18
CA GLY A 32 14.76 1.72 -6.47
C GLY A 32 14.22 2.83 -7.35
N SER A 33 14.51 2.75 -8.65
CA SER A 33 14.01 3.69 -9.66
C SER A 33 13.06 2.96 -10.61
N PHE A 34 11.90 3.56 -10.84
CA PHE A 34 10.85 2.98 -11.65
C PHE A 34 10.48 3.94 -12.78
N ALA A 35 10.20 3.38 -13.94
CA ALA A 35 9.66 4.07 -15.09
C ALA A 35 8.57 3.20 -15.72
N GLY A 36 7.46 3.81 -16.10
CA GLY A 36 6.34 3.07 -16.67
C GLY A 36 5.31 3.97 -17.32
N ASN A 37 4.49 3.37 -18.17
CA ASN A 37 3.35 4.03 -18.79
C ASN A 37 2.05 3.44 -18.24
N GLY A 38 1.00 4.24 -18.18
CA GLY A 38 -0.29 3.81 -17.65
C GLY A 38 -1.40 4.79 -17.94
N THR A 39 -2.48 4.70 -17.18
CA THR A 39 -3.63 5.59 -17.29
C THR A 39 -4.00 6.23 -15.95
N LEU A 40 -4.45 7.48 -16.00
CA LEU A 40 -4.89 8.26 -14.85
C LEU A 40 -6.32 8.73 -15.06
N LYS A 41 -7.12 8.68 -13.99
CA LYS A 41 -8.40 9.37 -13.89
C LYS A 41 -8.36 10.25 -12.66
N VAL A 42 -8.56 11.57 -12.83
CA VAL A 42 -8.57 12.52 -11.70
C VAL A 42 -9.79 12.36 -10.78
N SER A 43 -10.87 11.77 -11.31
CA SER A 43 -12.05 11.36 -10.56
C SER A 43 -12.71 10.15 -11.24
N ALA A 44 -13.63 9.47 -10.54
CA ALA A 44 -14.32 8.30 -11.09
C ALA A 44 -15.05 8.58 -12.42
N SER A 45 -15.57 9.81 -12.59
CA SER A 45 -16.28 10.28 -13.78
C SER A 45 -15.41 10.99 -14.81
N ALA A 46 -14.13 11.25 -14.52
CA ALA A 46 -13.25 11.94 -15.45
C ALA A 46 -12.83 11.05 -16.65
N PRO A 47 -12.47 11.65 -17.79
CA PRO A 47 -11.82 10.94 -18.88
C PRO A 47 -10.51 10.29 -18.44
N THR A 48 -10.20 9.15 -19.05
CA THR A 48 -8.93 8.45 -18.85
C THR A 48 -7.82 9.14 -19.63
N VAL A 49 -6.73 9.50 -18.95
CA VAL A 49 -5.55 10.15 -19.54
C VAL A 49 -4.38 9.17 -19.57
N ASN A 50 -3.74 8.99 -20.72
CA ASN A 50 -2.51 8.21 -20.80
C ASN A 50 -1.36 9.00 -20.16
N ILE A 51 -0.60 8.34 -19.29
CA ILE A 51 0.52 8.95 -18.55
C ILE A 51 1.81 8.15 -18.76
N SER A 52 2.93 8.84 -18.64
CA SER A 52 4.26 8.26 -18.41
C SER A 52 4.80 8.77 -17.08
N CYS A 53 5.26 7.87 -16.22
CA CYS A 53 5.74 8.19 -14.88
C CYS A 53 7.18 7.74 -14.71
N THR A 54 7.94 8.54 -13.98
CA THR A 54 9.23 8.15 -13.43
C THR A 54 9.29 8.56 -11.96
N PHE A 55 9.69 7.64 -11.09
CA PHE A 55 9.85 7.93 -9.67
C PHE A 55 10.94 7.08 -9.02
N LYS A 56 11.57 7.65 -8.00
CA LYS A 56 12.45 6.97 -7.06
C LYS A 56 11.66 6.60 -5.84
N SER A 57 11.73 5.35 -5.47
CA SER A 57 11.07 4.80 -4.30
C SER A 57 12.07 4.61 -3.16
N GLY A 58 11.72 5.16 -2.00
CA GLY A 58 12.39 4.89 -0.73
C GLY A 58 11.45 4.12 0.19
N ALA A 59 11.95 3.08 0.86
CA ALA A 59 11.14 2.28 1.76
C ALA A 59 11.82 2.09 3.11
N SER A 60 11.04 2.14 4.19
CA SER A 60 11.45 1.71 5.53
C SER A 60 10.69 0.45 5.92
N SER A 61 10.84 -0.02 7.17
CA SER A 61 10.04 -1.14 7.67
C SER A 61 8.55 -0.85 7.79
N THR A 62 8.14 0.42 7.72
CA THR A 62 6.75 0.85 7.98
C THR A 62 6.24 1.92 7.03
N SER A 63 7.04 2.35 6.05
CA SER A 63 6.67 3.42 5.13
C SER A 63 7.26 3.24 3.74
N LEU A 64 6.58 3.81 2.76
CA LEU A 64 7.00 3.89 1.37
C LEU A 64 6.86 5.34 0.92
N SER A 65 7.91 5.88 0.31
CA SER A 65 7.96 7.21 -0.28
C SER A 65 8.21 7.08 -1.76
N LEU A 66 7.41 7.79 -2.56
CA LEU A 66 7.49 7.80 -4.02
C LEU A 66 7.79 9.23 -4.46
N ASP A 67 9.05 9.49 -4.81
CA ASP A 67 9.51 10.80 -5.27
C ASP A 67 9.65 10.79 -6.79
N GLY A 68 8.82 11.57 -7.49
CA GLY A 68 8.87 11.61 -8.94
C GLY A 68 7.71 12.37 -9.57
N GLN A 69 7.50 12.11 -10.85
CA GLN A 69 6.55 12.86 -11.66
C GLN A 69 5.90 11.99 -12.73
N CYS A 70 4.59 12.22 -12.91
CA CYS A 70 3.79 11.63 -13.97
C CYS A 70 3.38 12.72 -14.96
N ARG A 71 3.60 12.47 -16.25
CA ARG A 71 3.26 13.39 -17.35
C ARG A 71 2.16 12.77 -18.18
N GLY A 72 1.07 13.50 -18.39
CA GLY A 72 -0.02 13.13 -19.29
C GLY A 72 -0.35 14.28 -20.24
N LEU A 73 -0.75 13.94 -21.46
CA LEU A 73 -1.25 14.91 -22.43
C LEU A 73 -2.78 14.97 -22.33
N ILE A 74 -3.31 16.17 -22.10
CA ILE A 74 -4.74 16.41 -22.01
C ILE A 74 -5.13 17.44 -23.07
N LEU A 75 -5.95 17.03 -24.03
CA LEU A 75 -6.50 17.94 -25.05
C LEU A 75 -7.87 18.45 -24.56
N MET A 76 -7.99 19.77 -24.43
CA MET A 76 -9.23 20.44 -24.04
C MET A 76 -9.80 21.17 -25.26
N THR A 77 -11.00 20.79 -25.68
CA THR A 77 -11.74 21.45 -26.76
C THR A 77 -12.86 22.32 -26.18
N ARG A 78 -13.22 23.40 -26.87
CA ARG A 78 -14.24 24.37 -26.43
C ARG A 78 -15.66 23.88 -26.70
#